data_AF-A0A918EZC5-F1
#
_entry.id   AF-A0A918EZC5-F1
#
_cell.length_a   1.000
_cell.length_b   1.000
_cell.length_c   1.000
_cell.angle_alpha   90.00
_cell.angle_beta   90.00
_cell.angle_gamma   90.00
#
_symmetry.space_group_name_H-M   'P 1'
#
loop_
_entity.id
_entity.type
_entity.pdbx_description
1 polymer ?
#
loop_
_entity_poly.entity_id
_entity_poly.type
_entity_poly.pdbx_seq_one_letter_code
_entity_poly.pdbx_strand_id
1 'polypeptide(L)'
;MSAPRTSAPHVDAALNALWRARALRYMLIYLLLACVLVTLRYQTQHIYPDVRALRAERSALQQQRDELSLVVQTLTSEQRVREWAIQNGMVPYAQAPKQTQAFSAAPRIPAVSLQPLPTRVEVKTTWK
;
A
#
# COMPACT_ATOMS: atom_id res chain seq x y z
N MET A 1 69.97 56.54 -14.59
CA MET A 1 70.09 55.64 -15.76
C MET A 1 69.23 54.41 -15.46
N SER A 2 67.99 54.38 -15.95
CA SER A 2 67.04 53.29 -15.68
C SER A 2 66.39 52.91 -17.00
N ALA A 3 66.81 51.76 -17.53
CA ALA A 3 66.30 51.23 -18.79
C ALA A 3 64.85 50.76 -18.66
N PRO A 4 63.97 51.01 -19.65
CA PRO A 4 62.60 50.54 -19.63
C PRO A 4 62.55 49.03 -19.88
N ARG A 5 61.86 48.32 -18.99
CA ARG A 5 61.64 46.88 -19.06
C ARG A 5 60.63 46.61 -20.19
N THR A 6 61.12 46.28 -21.39
CA THR A 6 60.27 45.80 -22.50
C THR A 6 59.77 44.41 -22.16
N SER A 7 58.59 44.33 -21.54
CA SER A 7 57.84 43.08 -21.39
C SER A 7 57.42 42.59 -22.78
N ALA A 8 57.80 41.37 -23.10
CA ALA A 8 57.60 40.82 -24.42
C ALA A 8 56.11 40.42 -24.61
N PRO A 9 55.43 40.90 -25.66
CA PRO A 9 53.97 40.80 -25.81
C PRO A 9 53.43 39.36 -25.89
N HIS A 10 54.30 38.40 -26.19
CA HIS A 10 53.95 36.98 -26.25
C HIS A 10 53.73 36.34 -24.87
N VAL A 11 54.42 36.83 -23.83
CA VAL A 11 54.26 36.34 -22.45
C VAL A 11 52.90 36.77 -21.90
N ASP A 12 52.51 38.02 -22.15
CA ASP A 12 51.23 38.58 -21.72
C ASP A 12 50.06 37.87 -22.42
N ALA A 13 50.20 37.56 -23.72
CA ALA A 13 49.19 36.78 -24.46
C ALA A 13 49.03 35.35 -23.91
N ALA A 14 50.12 34.67 -23.60
CA ALA A 14 50.09 33.31 -23.04
C ALA A 14 49.49 33.29 -21.62
N LEU A 15 49.84 34.27 -20.78
CA LEU A 15 49.28 34.41 -19.43
C LEU A 15 47.77 34.68 -19.49
N ASN A 16 47.34 35.61 -20.35
CA ASN A 16 45.92 35.91 -20.57
C ASN A 16 45.14 34.70 -21.08
N ALA A 17 45.73 33.90 -21.98
CA ALA A 17 45.12 32.66 -22.46
C ALA A 17 44.92 31.63 -21.32
N LEU A 18 45.89 31.49 -20.42
CA LEU A 18 45.80 30.60 -19.26
C LEU A 18 44.67 31.01 -18.31
N TRP A 19 44.55 32.30 -17.99
CA TRP A 19 43.48 32.83 -17.12
C TRP A 19 42.10 32.70 -17.77
N ARG A 20 41.98 32.95 -19.08
CA ARG A 20 40.73 32.74 -19.82
C ARG A 20 40.30 31.28 -19.81
N ALA A 21 41.23 30.35 -20.03
CA ALA A 21 40.94 28.92 -19.98
C ALA A 21 40.44 28.47 -18.59
N ARG A 22 41.06 28.97 -17.51
CA ARG A 22 40.60 28.71 -16.14
C ARG A 22 39.23 29.31 -15.87
N ALA A 23 39.01 30.58 -16.24
CA ALA A 23 37.73 31.25 -16.05
C ALA A 23 36.59 30.53 -16.79
N LEU A 24 36.82 30.10 -18.04
CA LEU A 24 35.87 29.30 -18.80
C LEU A 24 35.57 27.97 -18.13
N ARG A 25 36.61 27.27 -17.63
CA ARG A 25 36.43 25.99 -16.95
C ARG A 25 35.57 26.13 -15.69
N TYR A 26 35.81 27.16 -14.87
CA TYR A 26 34.98 27.41 -13.68
C TYR A 26 33.56 27.83 -14.06
N MET A 27 33.38 28.71 -15.05
CA MET A 27 32.05 29.09 -15.54
C MET A 27 31.26 27.87 -16.02
N LEU A 28 31.88 26.97 -16.76
CA LEU A 28 31.24 25.76 -17.28
C LEU A 28 30.85 24.82 -16.12
N ILE A 29 31.71 24.67 -15.12
CA ILE A 29 31.40 23.88 -13.91
C ILE A 29 30.19 24.48 -13.17
N TYR A 30 30.17 25.78 -12.93
CA TYR A 30 29.05 26.42 -12.25
C TYR A 30 27.76 26.37 -13.07
N LEU A 31 27.85 26.48 -14.40
CA LEU A 31 26.71 26.37 -15.28
C LEU A 31 26.14 24.94 -15.28
N LEU A 32 27.00 23.93 -15.30
CA LEU A 32 26.58 22.53 -15.14
C LEU A 32 25.95 22.30 -13.76
N LEU A 33 26.55 22.82 -12.69
CA LEU A 33 26.00 22.71 -11.34
C LEU A 33 24.60 23.34 -11.27
N ALA A 34 24.43 24.54 -11.82
CA ALA A 34 23.15 25.23 -11.89
C ALA A 34 22.13 24.43 -12.71
N CYS A 35 22.54 23.88 -13.86
CA CYS A 35 21.68 23.04 -14.69
C CYS A 35 21.22 21.78 -13.95
N VAL A 36 22.11 21.11 -13.22
CA VAL A 36 21.78 19.95 -12.38
C VAL A 36 20.80 20.34 -11.27
N LEU A 37 21.04 21.45 -10.58
CA LEU A 37 20.14 21.94 -9.53
C LEU A 37 18.74 22.26 -10.06
N VAL A 38 18.65 22.90 -11.23
CA VAL A 38 17.36 23.25 -11.85
C VAL A 38 16.64 22.01 -12.35
N THR A 39 17.33 21.08 -13.01
CA THR A 39 16.72 19.83 -13.48
C THR A 39 16.23 18.98 -12.32
N LEU A 40 17.01 18.86 -11.24
CA LEU A 40 16.59 18.16 -10.03
C LEU A 40 15.38 18.83 -9.38
N ARG A 41 15.37 20.17 -9.32
CA ARG A 41 14.23 20.92 -8.79
C ARG A 41 12.97 20.72 -9.63
N TYR A 42 13.10 20.71 -10.95
CA TYR A 42 12.00 20.45 -11.88
C TYR A 42 11.46 19.02 -11.73
N GLN A 43 12.35 18.03 -11.59
CA GLN A 43 11.96 16.63 -11.37
C GLN A 43 11.36 16.38 -9.98
N THR A 44 11.62 17.21 -8.98
CA THR A 44 11.06 17.00 -7.63
C THR A 44 9.81 17.83 -7.38
N GLN A 45 9.51 18.80 -8.24
CA GLN A 45 8.37 19.70 -8.09
C GLN A 45 7.00 18.98 -8.06
N HIS A 46 6.86 17.87 -8.79
CA HIS A 46 5.60 17.13 -8.90
C HIS A 46 5.37 16.13 -7.75
N ILE A 47 6.41 15.75 -7.01
CA ILE A 47 6.29 14.76 -5.94
C ILE A 47 5.31 15.21 -4.85
N TYR A 48 5.39 16.47 -4.43
CA TYR A 48 4.51 17.00 -3.38
C TYR A 48 3.03 17.05 -3.79
N PRO A 49 2.65 17.63 -4.96
CA PRO A 49 1.26 17.62 -5.40
C PRO A 49 0.74 16.20 -5.66
N ASP A 50 1.54 15.30 -6.21
CA ASP A 50 1.12 13.91 -6.48
C ASP A 50 0.82 13.15 -5.18
N VAL A 51 1.70 13.27 -4.18
CA VAL A 51 1.47 12.69 -2.84
C VAL A 51 0.22 13.29 -2.20
N ARG A 52 -0.04 14.59 -2.39
CA ARG A 52 -1.26 15.24 -1.89
C ARG A 52 -2.51 14.69 -2.58
N ALA A 53 -2.49 14.55 -3.90
CA ALA A 53 -3.59 14.00 -4.69
C ALA A 53 -3.90 12.56 -4.26
N LEU A 54 -2.88 11.71 -4.17
CA LEU A 54 -3.03 10.32 -3.71
C LEU A 54 -3.60 10.23 -2.28
N ARG A 55 -3.22 11.15 -1.39
CA ARG A 55 -3.81 11.22 -0.03
C ARG A 55 -5.29 11.60 -0.07
N ALA A 56 -5.66 12.55 -0.91
CA ALA A 56 -7.05 12.97 -1.06
C ALA A 56 -7.93 11.84 -1.63
N GLU A 57 -7.45 11.15 -2.66
CA GLU A 57 -8.12 9.98 -3.22
C GLU A 57 -8.29 8.87 -2.17
N ARG A 58 -7.23 8.57 -1.42
CA ARG A 58 -7.29 7.56 -0.34
C ARG A 58 -8.33 7.94 0.70
N SER A 59 -8.40 9.21 1.11
CA SER A 59 -9.42 9.66 2.07
C SER A 59 -10.84 9.53 1.52
N ALA A 60 -11.04 9.83 0.24
CA ALA A 60 -12.35 9.72 -0.41
C ALA A 60 -12.81 8.26 -0.50
N LEU A 61 -11.92 7.36 -0.91
CA LEU A 61 -12.20 5.92 -0.95
C LEU A 61 -12.51 5.36 0.44
N GLN A 62 -11.82 5.85 1.47
CA GLN A 62 -12.07 5.40 2.84
C GLN A 62 -13.45 5.88 3.35
N GLN A 63 -13.84 7.11 3.04
CA GLN A 63 -15.18 7.61 3.34
C GLN A 63 -16.26 6.79 2.62
N GLN A 64 -16.08 6.52 1.32
CA GLN A 64 -17.01 5.68 0.56
C GLN A 64 -17.13 4.27 1.15
N ARG A 65 -16.02 3.67 1.57
CA ARG A 65 -16.02 2.35 2.22
C ARG A 65 -16.81 2.40 3.53
N ASP A 66 -16.60 3.42 4.34
CA ASP A 66 -17.24 3.54 5.65
C ASP A 66 -18.75 3.79 5.49
N GLU A 67 -19.14 4.63 4.52
CA GLU A 67 -20.55 4.81 4.13
C GLU A 67 -21.18 3.51 3.65
N LEU A 68 -20.51 2.78 2.75
CA LEU A 68 -21.01 1.50 2.25
C LEU A 68 -21.14 0.48 3.38
N SER A 69 -20.20 0.46 4.33
CA SER A 69 -20.27 -0.41 5.50
C SER A 69 -21.48 -0.09 6.37
N LEU A 70 -21.76 1.19 6.60
CA LEU A 70 -22.96 1.62 7.32
C LEU A 70 -24.23 1.21 6.56
N VAL A 71 -24.29 1.42 5.25
CA VAL A 71 -25.43 1.01 4.42
C VAL A 71 -25.66 -0.50 4.53
N VAL A 72 -24.60 -1.30 4.37
CA VAL A 72 -24.68 -2.76 4.53
C VAL A 72 -25.20 -3.12 5.92
N GLN A 73 -24.62 -2.56 6.99
CA GLN A 73 -25.08 -2.83 8.36
C GLN A 73 -26.55 -2.49 8.56
N THR A 74 -27.03 -1.38 7.99
CA THR A 74 -28.46 -1.02 8.08
C THR A 74 -29.34 -2.02 7.34
N LEU A 75 -28.91 -2.50 6.17
CA LEU A 75 -29.64 -3.46 5.33
C LEU A 75 -29.60 -4.87 5.92
N THR A 76 -28.49 -5.28 6.53
CA THR A 76 -28.28 -6.61 7.11
C THR A 76 -28.69 -6.70 8.57
N SER A 77 -29.26 -5.65 9.16
CA SER A 77 -29.82 -5.72 10.51
C SER A 77 -30.84 -6.87 10.60
N GLU A 78 -30.71 -7.73 11.62
CA GLU A 78 -31.53 -8.94 11.74
C GLU A 78 -33.03 -8.65 11.66
N GLN A 79 -33.46 -7.52 12.25
CA GLN A 79 -34.83 -7.07 12.19
C GLN A 79 -35.28 -6.78 10.75
N ARG A 80 -34.49 -6.04 9.96
CA ARG A 80 -34.83 -5.70 8.57
C ARG A 80 -34.77 -6.93 7.66
N VAL A 81 -33.80 -7.82 7.87
CA VAL A 81 -33.71 -9.10 7.14
C VAL A 81 -34.95 -9.96 7.45
N ARG A 82 -35.39 -10.01 8.70
CA ARG A 82 -36.59 -10.73 9.11
C ARG A 82 -37.86 -10.12 8.52
N GLU A 83 -38.00 -8.79 8.54
CA GLU A 83 -39.13 -8.08 7.93
C GLU A 83 -39.18 -8.33 6.42
N TRP A 84 -38.04 -8.23 5.73
CA TRP A 84 -37.93 -8.57 4.30
C TRP A 84 -38.32 -10.02 4.04
N ALA A 85 -37.82 -10.97 4.84
CA ALA A 85 -38.13 -12.39 4.68
C ALA A 85 -39.64 -12.65 4.82
N ILE A 86 -40.29 -12.02 5.82
CA ILE A 86 -41.74 -12.12 6.02
C ILE A 86 -42.51 -11.50 4.84
N GLN A 87 -42.10 -10.32 4.34
CA GLN A 87 -42.72 -9.69 3.17
C GLN A 87 -42.60 -10.55 1.90
N ASN A 88 -41.53 -11.34 1.77
CA ASN A 88 -41.31 -12.26 0.66
C ASN A 88 -41.93 -13.65 0.89
N GLY A 89 -42.80 -13.80 1.90
CA GLY A 89 -43.55 -15.02 2.15
C GLY A 89 -42.79 -16.12 2.90
N MET A 90 -41.63 -15.82 3.48
CA MET A 90 -40.93 -16.76 4.35
C MET A 90 -41.59 -16.82 5.73
N VAL A 91 -41.75 -18.04 6.25
CA VAL A 91 -42.35 -18.27 7.58
C VAL A 91 -41.25 -18.37 8.64
N PRO A 92 -41.36 -17.67 9.78
CA PRO A 92 -40.38 -17.78 10.87
C PRO A 92 -40.26 -19.23 11.35
N TYR A 93 -39.05 -19.69 11.67
CA TYR A 93 -38.84 -21.05 12.21
C TYR A 93 -39.70 -21.37 13.44
N ALA A 94 -39.99 -20.36 14.27
CA ALA A 94 -40.88 -20.52 15.43
C ALA A 94 -42.33 -20.86 15.05
N GLN A 95 -42.78 -20.46 13.86
CA GLN A 95 -44.13 -20.68 13.34
C GLN A 95 -44.18 -21.78 12.27
N ALA A 96 -43.02 -22.25 11.80
CA ALA A 96 -42.93 -23.34 10.86
C ALA A 96 -43.50 -24.64 11.48
N PRO A 97 -44.26 -25.43 10.71
CA PRO A 97 -44.81 -26.69 11.21
C PRO A 97 -43.67 -27.65 11.55
N LYS A 98 -43.44 -27.86 12.84
CA LYS A 98 -42.42 -28.80 13.33
C LYS A 98 -42.95 -30.21 13.16
N GLN A 99 -42.39 -30.95 12.22
CA GLN A 99 -42.62 -32.40 12.14
C GLN A 99 -41.75 -33.08 13.18
N THR A 100 -42.38 -33.55 14.25
CA THR A 100 -41.74 -34.43 15.22
C THR A 100 -41.63 -35.81 14.57
N GLN A 101 -40.47 -36.12 13.99
CA GLN A 101 -40.20 -37.47 13.52
C GLN A 101 -39.88 -38.33 14.74
N ALA A 102 -40.70 -39.35 15.00
CA ALA A 102 -40.38 -40.35 15.99
C ALA A 102 -39.20 -41.18 15.47
N PHE A 103 -38.01 -40.91 15.99
CA PHE A 103 -36.86 -41.78 15.74
C PHE A 103 -37.17 -43.14 16.37
N SER A 104 -37.23 -44.20 15.56
CA SER A 104 -37.25 -45.56 16.07
C SER A 104 -36.02 -45.76 16.95
N ALA A 105 -36.20 -46.33 18.15
CA ALA A 105 -35.09 -46.60 19.06
C ALA A 105 -33.94 -47.27 18.30
N ALA A 106 -32.75 -46.68 18.37
CA ALA A 106 -31.56 -47.24 17.75
C ALA A 106 -31.41 -48.70 18.22
N PRO A 107 -31.13 -49.66 17.32
CA PRO A 107 -30.90 -51.04 17.71
C PRO A 107 -29.81 -51.06 18.79
N ARG A 108 -30.07 -51.80 19.88
CA ARG A 108 -29.14 -51.93 20.99
C ARG A 108 -27.84 -52.52 20.45
N ILE A 109 -26.83 -51.65 20.27
CA ILE A 109 -25.50 -52.05 19.85
C ILE A 109 -24.98 -52.99 20.95
N PRO A 110 -24.54 -54.22 20.63
CA PRO A 110 -23.93 -55.10 21.62
C PRO A 110 -22.75 -54.34 22.24
N ALA A 111 -22.57 -54.49 23.56
CA ALA A 111 -21.51 -53.81 24.30
C ALA A 111 -20.17 -54.09 23.62
N VAL A 112 -19.67 -53.11 22.87
CA VAL A 112 -18.31 -53.11 22.36
C VAL A 112 -17.44 -53.04 23.60
N SER A 113 -16.61 -54.06 23.81
CA SER A 113 -15.60 -54.05 24.85
C SER A 113 -14.82 -52.74 24.71
N LEU A 114 -14.75 -51.98 25.81
CA LEU A 114 -13.95 -50.78 25.92
C LEU A 114 -12.48 -51.17 25.69
N GLN A 115 -12.04 -51.18 24.44
CA GLN A 115 -10.62 -51.12 24.12
C GLN A 115 -10.12 -49.75 24.64
N PRO A 116 -9.05 -49.72 25.45
CA PRO A 116 -8.53 -48.48 25.97
C PRO A 116 -8.15 -47.56 24.81
N LEU A 117 -8.70 -46.34 24.85
CA LEU A 117 -8.42 -45.26 23.92
C LEU A 117 -6.91 -44.97 23.94
N PRO A 118 -6.17 -45.03 22.82
CA PRO A 118 -4.75 -44.72 22.84
C PRO A 118 -4.53 -43.23 23.16
N THR A 119 -3.99 -42.96 24.35
CA THR A 119 -3.77 -41.62 24.93
C THR A 119 -2.70 -40.79 24.21
N ARG A 120 -2.01 -41.33 23.21
CA ARG A 120 -0.91 -40.64 22.51
C ARG A 120 -1.04 -40.78 21.00
N VAL A 121 -1.34 -39.65 20.36
CA VAL A 121 -1.15 -39.45 18.92
C VAL A 121 0.25 -38.86 18.75
N GLU A 122 1.20 -39.67 18.27
CA GLU A 122 2.53 -39.18 17.89
C GLU A 122 2.46 -38.60 16.46
N VAL A 123 2.51 -37.28 16.36
CA VAL A 123 2.57 -36.58 15.07
C VAL A 123 4.03 -36.44 14.65
N LYS A 124 4.45 -37.23 13.67
CA LYS A 124 5.74 -37.02 12.98
C LYS A 124 5.53 -35.97 11.89
N THR A 125 6.05 -34.76 12.11
CA THR A 125 6.16 -33.74 11.06
C THR A 125 7.51 -33.88 10.38
N THR A 126 7.50 -34.09 9.06
CA THR A 126 8.69 -34.00 8.21
C THR A 126 8.64 -32.68 7.46
N TRP A 127 9.66 -31.84 7.68
CA TRP A 127 9.86 -30.63 6.91
C TRP A 127 10.83 -30.92 5.76
N LYS A 128 10.52 -30.37 4.59
CA LYS A 128 11.36 -30.39 3.39
C LYS A 128 12.12 -29.09 3.27
#